data_AF-A0A959ZQP6-F1
#
_entry.id   AF-A0A959ZQP6-F1
#
_cell.length_a   1.000
_cell.length_b   1.000
_cell.length_c   1.000
_cell.angle_alpha   90.00
_cell.angle_beta   90.00
_cell.angle_gamma   90.00
#
_symmetry.space_group_name_H-M   'P 1'
#
loop_
_entity.id
_entity.type
_entity.pdbx_description
1 polymer ?
#
loop_
_entity_poly.entity_id
_entity_poly.type
_entity_poly.pdbx_seq_one_letter_code
_entity_poly.pdbx_strand_id
1 'polypeptide(L)'
;MKTKSIEILDPASGLFVSLTSGGSGAIMLGEDVVAAAPIPAGGLDPLVDGAPLELETEHGELAVSIASTGEPISFDGELTGHREASLVETRGRLVHRGEEVELDCKGVLHRIGEDSPEPAGVTRDATIILADGGLICVASAAAGLDVDHGDEETIAAITHPGGYIAFDEVLLSTEYDAAGRQRRATLELWPASDDVAALHGAGSVVTGCTARIGNASVNTALFRWSLDGHLGLGRYEITRPALVAAA
;
A
#
# COMPACT_ATOMS: atom_id res chain seq x y z
N MET A 1 -17.57 1.44 -5.77
CA MET A 1 -16.19 1.19 -5.26
C MET A 1 -15.40 0.54 -6.37
N LYS A 2 -14.18 1.00 -6.63
CA LYS A 2 -13.27 0.39 -7.62
C LYS A 2 -12.02 -0.13 -6.95
N THR A 3 -11.54 -1.29 -7.37
CA THR A 3 -10.24 -1.82 -6.93
C THR A 3 -9.15 -0.87 -7.39
N LYS A 4 -8.38 -0.34 -6.43
CA LYS A 4 -7.29 0.61 -6.68
C LYS A 4 -5.95 -0.10 -6.71
N SER A 5 -5.71 -1.01 -5.78
CA SER A 5 -4.47 -1.76 -5.71
C SER A 5 -4.65 -3.10 -5.00
N ILE A 6 -3.72 -4.00 -5.25
CA ILE A 6 -3.50 -5.20 -4.45
C ILE A 6 -2.03 -5.29 -4.06
N GLU A 7 -1.82 -5.67 -2.80
CA GLU A 7 -0.52 -5.99 -2.23
C GLU A 7 -0.49 -7.47 -1.85
N ILE A 8 0.60 -8.17 -2.14
CA ILE A 8 0.83 -9.55 -1.69
C ILE A 8 2.22 -9.64 -1.09
N LEU A 9 2.28 -10.15 0.13
CA LEU A 9 3.46 -10.12 0.98
C LEU A 9 3.76 -11.52 1.49
N ASP A 10 4.94 -12.05 1.15
CA ASP A 10 5.50 -13.21 1.83
C ASP A 10 6.92 -12.91 2.32
N PRO A 11 7.10 -12.60 3.62
CA PRO A 11 8.43 -12.35 4.15
C PRO A 11 9.34 -13.58 4.16
N ALA A 12 8.80 -14.80 4.13
CA ALA A 12 9.60 -16.02 4.16
C ALA A 12 10.34 -16.24 2.84
N SER A 13 9.64 -16.06 1.70
CA SER A 13 10.25 -16.06 0.37
C SER A 13 10.88 -14.72 -0.02
N GLY A 14 10.53 -13.63 0.67
CA GLY A 14 10.91 -12.27 0.30
C GLY A 14 10.07 -11.68 -0.84
N LEU A 15 8.89 -12.26 -1.11
CA LEU A 15 7.97 -11.77 -2.11
C LEU A 15 7.33 -10.45 -1.68
N PHE A 16 7.35 -9.48 -2.60
CA PHE A 16 6.55 -8.27 -2.53
C PHE A 16 5.90 -8.01 -3.89
N VAL A 17 4.57 -8.10 -3.93
CA VAL A 17 3.75 -7.70 -5.07
C VAL A 17 3.00 -6.43 -4.69
N SER A 18 3.08 -5.42 -5.53
CA SER A 18 2.26 -4.21 -5.44
C SER A 18 1.76 -3.88 -6.83
N LEU A 19 0.47 -4.03 -7.07
CA LEU A 19 -0.17 -3.75 -8.35
C LEU A 19 -1.22 -2.67 -8.15
N THR A 20 -1.39 -1.79 -9.14
CA THR A 20 -2.39 -0.73 -9.14
C THR A 20 -3.27 -0.81 -10.38
N SER A 21 -4.51 -0.32 -10.29
CA SER A 21 -5.49 -0.33 -11.39
C SER A 21 -5.06 0.54 -12.57
N GLY A 22 -4.12 1.46 -12.35
CA GLY A 22 -3.44 2.23 -13.40
C GLY A 22 -2.47 1.42 -14.26
N GLY A 23 -2.50 0.08 -14.18
CA GLY A 23 -1.63 -0.81 -14.95
C GLY A 23 -0.16 -0.69 -14.56
N SER A 24 0.11 -0.32 -13.32
CA SER A 24 1.45 -0.14 -12.80
C SER A 24 1.66 -1.01 -11.58
N GLY A 25 2.88 -1.47 -11.38
CA GLY A 25 3.20 -2.28 -10.24
C GLY A 25 4.60 -2.83 -10.29
N ALA A 26 4.94 -3.57 -9.26
CA ALA A 26 6.17 -4.32 -9.18
C ALA A 26 5.92 -5.67 -8.52
N ILE A 27 6.64 -6.67 -9.00
CA ILE A 27 6.80 -7.98 -8.39
C ILE A 27 8.28 -8.10 -8.06
N MET A 28 8.60 -8.24 -6.79
CA MET A 28 9.96 -8.41 -6.29
C MET A 28 10.07 -9.71 -5.51
N LEU A 29 11.20 -10.39 -5.66
CA LEU A 29 11.56 -11.58 -4.90
C LEU A 29 12.94 -11.36 -4.30
N GLY A 30 12.99 -11.02 -3.01
CA GLY A 30 14.22 -10.54 -2.37
C GLY A 30 14.69 -9.22 -2.99
N GLU A 31 15.89 -9.22 -3.58
CA GLU A 31 16.46 -8.05 -4.29
C GLU A 31 16.17 -8.08 -5.80
N ASP A 32 15.67 -9.19 -6.34
CA ASP A 32 15.39 -9.33 -7.76
C ASP A 32 14.03 -8.69 -8.11
N VAL A 33 14.02 -7.85 -9.15
CA VAL A 33 12.80 -7.35 -9.78
C VAL A 33 12.35 -8.39 -10.80
N VAL A 34 11.27 -9.10 -10.47
CA VAL A 34 10.65 -10.08 -11.37
C VAL A 34 9.92 -9.35 -12.49
N ALA A 35 9.18 -8.30 -12.14
CA ALA A 35 8.49 -7.48 -13.11
C ALA A 35 8.27 -6.08 -12.55
N ALA A 36 8.33 -5.09 -13.42
CA ALA A 36 7.91 -3.72 -13.13
C ALA A 36 7.06 -3.21 -14.30
N ALA A 37 6.13 -2.32 -13.99
CA ALA A 37 5.15 -1.70 -14.89
C ALA A 37 5.55 -1.65 -16.39
N PRO A 38 4.58 -1.85 -17.31
CA PRO A 38 3.15 -1.98 -17.06
C PRO A 38 2.69 -3.43 -16.79
N ILE A 39 1.79 -3.59 -15.80
CA ILE A 39 1.19 -4.86 -15.35
C ILE A 39 -0.18 -4.48 -14.75
N PRO A 40 -1.38 -5.04 -15.11
CA PRO A 40 -1.79 -6.05 -16.10
C PRO A 40 -2.54 -5.51 -17.34
N ALA A 41 -2.62 -6.33 -18.41
CA ALA A 41 -3.55 -6.16 -19.52
C ALA A 41 -5.01 -6.50 -19.10
N GLY A 42 -5.75 -5.50 -18.63
CA GLY A 42 -7.15 -5.64 -18.18
C GLY A 42 -7.50 -4.85 -16.92
N GLY A 43 -6.51 -4.25 -16.25
CA GLY A 43 -6.70 -3.51 -14.99
C GLY A 43 -6.94 -4.43 -13.78
N LEU A 44 -7.22 -3.83 -12.62
CA LEU A 44 -7.55 -4.55 -11.38
C LEU A 44 -9.04 -4.53 -11.05
N ASP A 45 -9.85 -3.79 -11.81
CA ASP A 45 -11.30 -3.67 -11.59
C ASP A 45 -12.05 -5.01 -11.45
N PRO A 46 -11.66 -6.10 -12.16
CA PRO A 46 -12.30 -7.41 -12.00
C PRO A 46 -11.93 -8.15 -10.70
N LEU A 47 -10.92 -7.70 -9.95
CA LEU A 47 -10.49 -8.37 -8.73
C LEU A 47 -11.55 -8.23 -7.64
N VAL A 48 -12.22 -9.35 -7.40
CA VAL A 48 -13.20 -9.56 -6.33
C VAL A 48 -12.78 -10.76 -5.49
N ASP A 49 -13.49 -10.98 -4.38
CA ASP A 49 -13.26 -12.14 -3.54
C ASP A 49 -13.41 -13.46 -4.34
N GLY A 50 -12.40 -14.33 -4.26
CA GLY A 50 -12.29 -15.56 -5.02
C GLY A 50 -11.79 -15.40 -6.47
N ALA A 51 -11.54 -14.18 -6.95
CA ALA A 51 -11.06 -13.97 -8.32
C ALA A 51 -9.60 -14.44 -8.49
N PRO A 52 -9.28 -15.06 -9.65
CA PRO A 52 -7.89 -15.29 -10.00
C PRO A 52 -7.22 -13.97 -10.43
N LEU A 53 -5.94 -13.86 -10.09
CA LEU A 53 -5.01 -12.86 -10.61
C LEU A 53 -3.91 -13.61 -11.35
N GLU A 54 -3.89 -13.47 -12.67
CA GLU A 54 -2.90 -14.07 -13.56
C GLU A 54 -2.14 -12.98 -14.30
N LEU A 55 -0.81 -13.04 -14.28
CA LEU A 55 0.09 -12.08 -14.89
C LEU A 55 1.24 -12.80 -15.57
N GLU A 56 1.34 -12.64 -16.88
CA GLU A 56 2.55 -12.97 -17.63
C GLU A 56 3.46 -11.73 -17.69
N THR A 57 4.75 -11.93 -17.45
CA THR A 57 5.77 -10.89 -17.42
C THR A 57 6.98 -11.33 -18.24
N GLU A 58 7.92 -10.42 -18.50
CA GLU A 58 9.14 -10.74 -19.25
C GLU A 58 10.05 -11.78 -18.56
N HIS A 59 9.92 -11.96 -17.25
CA HIS A 59 10.81 -12.83 -16.46
C HIS A 59 10.07 -13.90 -15.66
N GLY A 60 8.77 -14.06 -15.88
CA GLY A 60 7.96 -14.94 -15.06
C GLY A 60 6.45 -14.85 -15.25
N GLU A 61 5.74 -15.68 -14.49
CA GLU A 61 4.28 -15.75 -14.44
C GLU A 61 3.83 -15.72 -12.97
N LEU A 62 2.90 -14.85 -12.60
CA LEU A 62 2.19 -14.90 -11.31
C LEU A 62 0.78 -15.42 -11.56
N ALA A 63 0.37 -16.46 -10.83
CA ALA A 63 -1.00 -16.96 -10.86
C ALA A 63 -1.46 -17.25 -9.43
N VAL A 64 -2.38 -16.43 -8.91
CA VAL A 64 -2.88 -16.55 -7.53
C VAL A 64 -4.39 -16.40 -7.47
N SER A 65 -5.03 -17.08 -6.53
CA SER A 65 -6.38 -16.76 -6.07
C SER A 65 -6.32 -15.86 -4.85
N ILE A 66 -7.31 -14.99 -4.69
CA ILE A 66 -7.40 -14.01 -3.60
C ILE A 66 -8.69 -14.27 -2.83
N ALA A 67 -8.61 -14.37 -1.51
CA ALA A 67 -9.76 -14.54 -0.63
C ALA A 67 -9.74 -13.50 0.50
N SER A 68 -10.79 -12.70 0.66
CA SER A 68 -10.90 -11.71 1.74
C SER A 68 -11.11 -12.38 3.08
N THR A 69 -10.37 -11.94 4.09
CA THR A 69 -10.45 -12.45 5.45
C THR A 69 -11.00 -11.39 6.38
N GLY A 70 -12.31 -11.46 6.65
CA GLY A 70 -13.00 -10.55 7.55
C GLY A 70 -13.64 -9.34 6.87
N GLU A 71 -14.13 -8.41 7.70
CA GLU A 71 -14.75 -7.18 7.22
C GLU A 71 -13.67 -6.18 6.75
N PRO A 72 -13.91 -5.45 5.65
CA PRO A 72 -13.02 -4.37 5.24
C PRO A 72 -12.97 -3.28 6.32
N ILE A 73 -11.81 -2.64 6.45
CA ILE A 73 -11.75 -1.34 7.11
C ILE A 73 -12.19 -0.27 6.13
N SER A 74 -13.03 0.66 6.58
CA SER A 74 -13.52 1.78 5.80
C SER A 74 -13.15 3.08 6.48
N PHE A 75 -12.54 4.01 5.76
CA PHE A 75 -12.09 5.29 6.29
C PHE A 75 -12.23 6.37 5.20
N ASP A 76 -12.50 7.60 5.63
CA ASP A 76 -12.95 8.68 4.76
C ASP A 76 -12.24 9.98 5.12
N GLY A 77 -11.96 10.79 4.11
CA GLY A 77 -11.36 12.10 4.24
C GLY A 77 -11.73 12.98 3.05
N GLU A 78 -11.67 14.29 3.24
CA GLU A 78 -12.09 15.28 2.26
C GLU A 78 -11.20 15.27 1.02
N LEU A 79 -9.88 15.11 1.18
CA LEU A 79 -8.89 15.08 0.09
C LEU A 79 -8.49 13.66 -0.30
N THR A 80 -8.52 12.74 0.65
CA THR A 80 -8.12 11.35 0.46
C THR A 80 -9.25 10.49 -0.10
N GLY A 81 -10.51 10.91 0.05
CA GLY A 81 -11.71 10.25 -0.42
C GLY A 81 -12.08 9.00 0.38
N HIS A 82 -13.21 8.39 0.00
CA HIS A 82 -13.68 7.16 0.63
C HIS A 82 -12.80 5.96 0.27
N ARG A 83 -12.30 5.25 1.27
CA ARG A 83 -11.35 4.15 1.10
C ARG A 83 -11.79 2.92 1.85
N GLU A 84 -11.51 1.77 1.23
CA GLU A 84 -11.62 0.47 1.88
C GLU A 84 -10.33 -0.32 1.72
N ALA A 85 -9.99 -1.10 2.74
CA ALA A 85 -8.94 -2.11 2.67
C ALA A 85 -9.40 -3.42 3.29
N SER A 86 -9.19 -4.52 2.58
CA SER A 86 -9.47 -5.87 3.06
C SER A 86 -8.17 -6.64 3.20
N LEU A 87 -7.94 -7.24 4.37
CA LEU A 87 -6.94 -8.29 4.49
C LEU A 87 -7.37 -9.46 3.60
N VAL A 88 -6.44 -10.01 2.83
CA VAL A 88 -6.69 -11.16 1.97
C VAL A 88 -5.68 -12.27 2.23
N GLU A 89 -6.12 -13.51 2.06
CA GLU A 89 -5.27 -14.67 1.83
C GLU A 89 -5.08 -14.86 0.33
N THR A 90 -3.85 -15.19 -0.06
CA THR A 90 -3.50 -15.44 -1.46
C THR A 90 -2.81 -16.77 -1.59
N ARG A 91 -3.30 -17.61 -2.50
CA ARG A 91 -2.72 -18.92 -2.81
C ARG A 91 -2.44 -19.08 -4.28
N GLY A 92 -1.29 -19.65 -4.62
CA GLY A 92 -0.95 -19.91 -6.00
C GLY A 92 0.53 -20.11 -6.21
N ARG A 93 1.06 -19.58 -7.32
CA ARG A 93 2.46 -19.74 -7.69
C ARG A 93 3.04 -18.50 -8.36
N LEU A 94 4.35 -18.37 -8.23
CA LEU A 94 5.18 -17.48 -9.02
C LEU A 94 6.22 -18.33 -9.77
N VAL A 95 6.26 -18.22 -11.09
CA VAL A 95 7.37 -18.76 -11.90
C VAL A 95 8.36 -17.63 -12.14
N HIS A 96 9.62 -17.80 -11.74
CA HIS A 96 10.68 -16.82 -12.01
C HIS A 96 11.96 -17.56 -12.44
N ARG A 97 12.56 -17.14 -13.57
CA ARG A 97 13.78 -17.77 -14.13
C ARG A 97 13.67 -19.31 -14.31
N GLY A 98 12.47 -19.81 -14.56
CA GLY A 98 12.19 -21.24 -14.73
C GLY A 98 12.05 -22.03 -13.42
N GLU A 99 12.13 -21.37 -12.27
CA GLU A 99 11.83 -21.95 -10.96
C GLU A 99 10.41 -21.55 -10.55
N GLU A 100 9.68 -22.49 -9.94
CA GLU A 100 8.33 -22.25 -9.40
C GLU A 100 8.41 -22.10 -7.88
N VAL A 101 7.80 -21.03 -7.38
CA VAL A 101 7.63 -20.73 -5.96
C VAL A 101 6.15 -20.84 -5.62
N GLU A 102 5.80 -21.78 -4.76
CA GLU A 102 4.44 -21.89 -4.21
C GLU A 102 4.17 -20.74 -3.24
N LEU A 103 2.99 -20.14 -3.34
CA LEU A 103 2.57 -18.99 -2.55
C LEU A 103 1.37 -19.38 -1.68
N ASP A 104 1.50 -19.18 -0.37
CA ASP A 104 0.41 -19.19 0.61
C ASP A 104 0.69 -18.06 1.59
N CYS A 105 0.18 -16.89 1.27
CA CYS A 105 0.62 -15.65 1.91
C CYS A 105 -0.53 -14.65 2.09
N LYS A 106 -0.23 -13.55 2.77
CA LYS A 106 -1.21 -12.51 3.07
C LYS A 106 -1.05 -11.35 2.10
N GLY A 107 -2.13 -10.62 1.92
CA GLY A 107 -2.14 -9.41 1.11
C GLY A 107 -3.17 -8.42 1.60
N VAL A 108 -3.26 -7.30 0.89
CA VAL A 108 -4.31 -6.31 1.12
C VAL A 108 -4.90 -5.89 -0.21
N LEU A 109 -6.22 -5.93 -0.29
CA LEU A 109 -6.99 -5.42 -1.43
C LEU A 109 -7.53 -4.03 -1.07
N HIS A 110 -7.11 -3.01 -1.82
CA HIS A 110 -7.56 -1.64 -1.62
C HIS A 110 -8.61 -1.26 -2.63
N ARG A 111 -9.65 -0.58 -2.16
CA ARG A 111 -10.67 0.03 -3.00
C ARG A 111 -10.82 1.50 -2.69
N ILE A 112 -11.22 2.26 -3.69
CA ILE A 112 -11.52 3.68 -3.58
C ILE A 112 -12.94 3.97 -4.08
N GLY A 113 -13.61 4.94 -3.45
CA GLY A 113 -14.91 5.43 -3.88
C GLY A 113 -14.84 6.02 -5.28
N GLU A 114 -15.86 5.81 -6.10
CA GLU A 114 -15.90 6.32 -7.49
C GLU A 114 -15.94 7.84 -7.56
N ASP A 115 -16.52 8.46 -6.54
CA ASP A 115 -16.62 9.92 -6.40
C ASP A 115 -15.45 10.51 -5.60
N SER A 116 -14.39 9.71 -5.35
CA SER A 116 -13.22 10.21 -4.62
C SER A 116 -12.52 11.29 -5.44
N PRO A 117 -12.05 12.38 -4.79
CA PRO A 117 -11.37 13.45 -5.49
C PRO A 117 -10.08 12.95 -6.12
N GLU A 118 -9.76 13.50 -7.30
CA GLU A 118 -8.44 13.33 -7.89
C GLU A 118 -7.43 14.18 -7.10
N PRO A 119 -6.29 13.60 -6.67
CA PRO A 119 -5.33 14.33 -5.85
C PRO A 119 -4.66 15.43 -6.67
N ALA A 120 -4.64 16.65 -6.11
CA ALA A 120 -4.00 17.82 -6.70
C ALA A 120 -2.51 17.95 -6.34
N GLY A 121 -2.07 17.24 -5.30
CA GLY A 121 -0.70 17.28 -4.78
C GLY A 121 -0.11 15.89 -4.56
N VAL A 122 0.88 15.82 -3.66
CA VAL A 122 1.46 14.53 -3.25
C VAL A 122 0.43 13.69 -2.51
N THR A 123 0.47 12.37 -2.70
CA THR A 123 -0.27 11.41 -1.87
C THR A 123 0.66 10.40 -1.24
N ARG A 124 0.26 9.90 -0.07
CA ARG A 124 0.95 8.83 0.66
C ARG A 124 -0.06 7.77 1.04
N ASP A 125 0.30 6.52 0.82
CA ASP A 125 -0.53 5.38 1.19
C ASP A 125 0.37 4.37 1.92
N ALA A 126 0.08 4.09 3.18
CA ALA A 126 0.78 3.07 3.96
C ALA A 126 -0.20 2.00 4.45
N THR A 127 0.23 0.76 4.32
CA THR A 127 -0.50 -0.42 4.78
C THR A 127 0.42 -1.24 5.64
N ILE A 128 -0.09 -1.73 6.77
CA ILE A 128 0.70 -2.52 7.73
C ILE A 128 -0.13 -3.71 8.17
N ILE A 129 0.28 -4.91 7.73
CA ILE A 129 -0.22 -6.18 8.25
C ILE A 129 0.59 -6.50 9.50
N LEU A 130 -0.07 -6.47 10.65
CA LEU A 130 0.53 -6.82 11.94
C LEU A 130 0.65 -8.34 12.09
N ALA A 131 1.69 -8.78 12.80
CA ALA A 131 1.95 -10.20 13.04
C ALA A 131 0.83 -10.92 13.80
N ASP A 132 0.03 -10.18 14.57
CA ASP A 132 -1.14 -10.68 15.30
C ASP A 132 -2.41 -10.76 14.43
N GLY A 133 -2.32 -10.39 13.16
CA GLY A 133 -3.44 -10.38 12.22
C GLY A 133 -4.18 -9.04 12.10
N GLY A 134 -3.76 -8.01 12.83
CA GLY A 134 -4.28 -6.66 12.63
C GLY A 134 -3.86 -6.04 11.29
N LEU A 135 -4.60 -5.02 10.86
CA LEU A 135 -4.32 -4.26 9.65
C LEU A 135 -4.46 -2.76 9.96
N ILE A 136 -3.42 -2.00 9.69
CA ILE A 136 -3.42 -0.53 9.75
C ILE A 136 -3.36 0.00 8.32
N CYS A 137 -4.21 0.96 8.00
CA CYS A 137 -4.10 1.75 6.78
C CYS A 137 -4.00 3.23 7.12
N VAL A 138 -3.13 3.91 6.37
CA VAL A 138 -2.91 5.36 6.42
C VAL A 138 -3.01 5.89 5.01
N ALA A 139 -3.78 6.95 4.82
CA ALA A 139 -3.82 7.71 3.58
C ALA A 139 -3.55 9.18 3.88
N SER A 140 -2.77 9.83 3.03
CA SER A 140 -2.50 11.26 3.10
C SER A 140 -2.58 11.90 1.73
N ALA A 141 -3.08 13.12 1.66
CA ALA A 141 -3.19 13.89 0.42
C ALA A 141 -2.97 15.39 0.66
N ALA A 142 -2.13 15.99 -0.18
CA ALA A 142 -1.96 17.43 -0.24
C ALA A 142 -2.98 18.08 -1.18
N ALA A 143 -3.48 19.27 -0.80
CA ALA A 143 -4.40 20.06 -1.62
C ALA A 143 -3.74 20.70 -2.88
N GLY A 144 -2.41 20.60 -3.02
CA GLY A 144 -1.67 21.16 -4.15
C GLY A 144 -0.18 20.80 -4.13
N LEU A 145 0.59 21.34 -5.09
CA LEU A 145 2.01 21.02 -5.27
C LEU A 145 2.97 21.73 -4.30
N ASP A 146 2.59 22.93 -3.83
CA ASP A 146 3.44 23.79 -3.00
C ASP A 146 3.04 23.73 -1.50
N VAL A 147 2.41 22.64 -1.10
CA VAL A 147 1.91 22.42 0.26
C VAL A 147 3.00 21.71 1.07
N ASP A 148 3.26 22.18 2.30
CA ASP A 148 4.20 21.49 3.18
C ASP A 148 3.58 20.17 3.68
N HIS A 149 4.44 19.20 4.04
CA HIS A 149 3.99 17.90 4.51
C HIS A 149 3.09 17.96 5.77
N GLY A 150 3.20 19.02 6.57
CA GLY A 150 2.35 19.25 7.74
C GLY A 150 0.94 19.77 7.42
N ASP A 151 0.70 20.19 6.18
CA ASP A 151 -0.59 20.73 5.72
C ASP A 151 -1.40 19.68 4.92
N GLU A 152 -0.93 18.44 4.89
CA GLU A 152 -1.62 17.34 4.23
C GLU A 152 -2.75 16.81 5.12
N GLU A 153 -3.91 16.54 4.51
CA GLU A 153 -4.92 15.72 5.19
C GLU A 153 -4.34 14.33 5.37
N THR A 154 -4.34 13.82 6.60
CA THR A 154 -3.88 12.46 6.89
C THR A 154 -4.92 11.74 7.74
N ILE A 155 -5.39 10.60 7.25
CA ILE A 155 -6.37 9.74 7.93
C ILE A 155 -5.81 8.34 8.11
N ALA A 156 -6.23 7.68 9.19
CA ALA A 156 -5.84 6.30 9.46
C ALA A 156 -6.94 5.52 10.17
N ALA A 157 -6.91 4.21 9.99
CA ALA A 157 -7.72 3.28 10.75
C ALA A 157 -6.97 1.96 10.98
N ILE A 158 -7.36 1.26 12.04
CA ILE A 158 -6.88 -0.08 12.37
C ILE A 158 -8.04 -1.04 12.58
N THR A 159 -7.90 -2.26 12.10
CA THR A 159 -8.63 -3.43 12.62
C THR A 159 -7.65 -4.35 13.34
N HIS A 160 -8.04 -4.83 14.51
CA HIS A 160 -7.26 -5.76 15.30
C HIS A 160 -8.21 -6.65 16.13
N PRO A 161 -7.72 -7.68 16.86
CA PRO A 161 -8.61 -8.54 17.65
C PRO A 161 -9.49 -7.81 18.68
N GLY A 162 -9.14 -6.58 19.07
CA GLY A 162 -9.95 -5.74 19.97
C GLY A 162 -11.04 -4.92 19.26
N GLY A 163 -11.08 -4.92 17.92
CA GLY A 163 -12.08 -4.23 17.12
C GLY A 163 -11.49 -3.24 16.12
N TYR A 164 -12.38 -2.38 15.61
CA TYR A 164 -12.06 -1.30 14.68
C TYR A 164 -11.81 0.01 15.45
N ILE A 165 -10.77 0.75 15.09
CA ILE A 165 -10.47 2.07 15.66
C ILE A 165 -10.11 3.01 14.49
N ALA A 166 -10.78 4.16 14.44
CA ALA A 166 -10.38 5.30 13.63
C ALA A 166 -9.54 6.27 14.47
N PHE A 167 -8.60 6.94 13.82
CA PHE A 167 -7.72 7.92 14.46
C PHE A 167 -8.11 9.34 14.05
N ASP A 168 -8.21 10.24 15.03
CA ASP A 168 -8.57 11.64 14.82
C ASP A 168 -7.37 12.48 14.43
N GLU A 169 -6.19 12.15 14.98
CA GLU A 169 -4.93 12.81 14.64
C GLU A 169 -3.91 11.75 14.22
N VAL A 170 -3.24 12.03 13.10
CA VAL A 170 -2.26 11.14 12.49
C VAL A 170 -1.06 11.96 12.07
N LEU A 171 0.11 11.69 12.65
CA LEU A 171 1.36 12.27 12.20
C LEU A 171 2.18 11.20 11.47
N LEU A 172 2.46 11.47 10.19
CA LEU A 172 3.30 10.64 9.33
C LEU A 172 4.55 11.44 8.93
N SER A 173 5.70 11.04 9.47
CA SER A 173 6.99 11.62 9.07
C SER A 173 7.75 10.65 8.17
N THR A 174 8.50 11.16 7.21
CA THR A 174 9.27 10.34 6.26
C THR A 174 10.67 10.88 6.06
N GLU A 175 11.64 9.98 6.17
CA GLU A 175 13.02 10.21 5.78
C GLU A 175 13.25 9.70 4.36
N TYR A 176 13.89 10.53 3.53
CA TYR A 176 14.14 10.25 2.12
C TYR A 176 15.62 10.05 1.82
N ASP A 177 15.92 9.25 0.80
CA ASP A 177 17.25 9.22 0.18
C ASP A 177 17.45 10.41 -0.78
N ALA A 178 18.65 10.51 -1.36
CA ALA A 178 18.99 11.57 -2.31
C ALA A 178 18.15 11.56 -3.60
N ALA A 179 17.45 10.46 -3.90
CA ALA A 179 16.55 10.33 -5.04
C ALA A 179 15.07 10.59 -4.67
N GLY A 180 14.79 10.98 -3.42
CA GLY A 180 13.43 11.23 -2.93
C GLY A 180 12.63 9.96 -2.61
N ARG A 181 13.30 8.81 -2.50
CA ARG A 181 12.67 7.53 -2.10
C ARG A 181 12.68 7.40 -0.59
N GLN A 182 11.58 6.89 -0.04
CA GLN A 182 11.39 6.66 1.37
C GLN A 182 12.40 5.62 1.89
N ARG A 183 13.09 5.95 2.99
CA ARG A 183 14.01 5.04 3.71
C ARG A 183 13.47 4.63 5.06
N ARG A 184 12.91 5.59 5.79
CA ARG A 184 12.32 5.42 7.12
C ARG A 184 11.06 6.25 7.21
N ALA A 185 10.11 5.80 8.02
CA ALA A 185 8.93 6.57 8.33
C ALA A 185 8.57 6.39 9.81
N THR A 186 7.95 7.39 10.41
CA THR A 186 7.36 7.28 11.75
C THR A 186 5.88 7.54 11.65
N LEU A 187 5.13 6.85 12.52
CA LEU A 187 3.70 6.99 12.66
C LEU A 187 3.38 7.31 14.11
N GLU A 188 2.46 8.24 14.24
CA GLU A 188 1.86 8.64 15.50
C GLU A 188 0.34 8.67 15.24
N LEU A 189 -0.41 7.69 15.79
CA LEU A 189 -1.87 7.52 15.62
C LEU A 189 -2.69 7.72 16.91
N TRP A 190 -3.49 8.79 16.97
CA TRP A 190 -4.17 9.29 18.17
C TRP A 190 -5.67 9.00 18.02
N PRO A 191 -6.24 8.05 18.79
CA PRO A 191 -7.66 7.72 18.71
C PRO A 191 -8.54 8.89 19.13
N ALA A 192 -9.78 8.90 18.63
CA ALA A 192 -10.80 9.86 19.07
C ALA A 192 -11.15 9.77 20.55
N SER A 193 -10.94 8.59 21.14
CA SER A 193 -11.27 8.28 22.52
C SER A 193 -10.01 8.29 23.39
N ASP A 194 -10.02 9.09 24.45
CA ASP A 194 -8.97 9.13 25.47
C ASP A 194 -8.82 7.81 26.25
N ASP A 195 -9.79 6.87 26.13
CA ASP A 195 -9.73 5.54 26.74
C ASP A 195 -8.78 4.59 25.99
N VAL A 196 -8.36 4.96 24.77
CA VAL A 196 -7.43 4.19 23.94
C VAL A 196 -6.12 4.96 23.85
N ALA A 197 -5.02 4.30 24.20
CA ALA A 197 -3.70 4.91 24.11
C ALA A 197 -3.31 5.20 22.65
N ALA A 198 -2.60 6.32 22.45
CA ALA A 198 -1.96 6.62 21.17
C ALA A 198 -0.98 5.52 20.78
N LEU A 199 -0.95 5.18 19.48
CA LEU A 199 -0.06 4.18 18.91
C LEU A 199 1.13 4.86 18.24
N HIS A 200 2.34 4.45 18.59
CA HIS A 200 3.57 5.00 18.02
C HIS A 200 4.32 3.92 17.26
N GLY A 201 4.89 4.29 16.12
CA GLY A 201 5.57 3.34 15.28
C GLY A 201 6.67 3.92 14.41
N ALA A 202 7.55 3.03 13.98
CA ALA A 202 8.56 3.34 12.98
C ALA A 202 8.71 2.20 11.98
N GLY A 203 8.95 2.56 10.74
CA GLY A 203 9.19 1.65 9.64
C GLY A 203 10.52 1.94 8.94
N SER A 204 11.11 0.90 8.36
CA SER A 204 12.27 1.02 7.47
C SER A 204 12.07 0.20 6.20
N VAL A 205 12.55 0.73 5.09
CA VAL A 205 12.51 0.06 3.79
C VAL A 205 13.24 -1.29 3.84
N VAL A 206 12.61 -2.31 3.26
CA VAL A 206 13.20 -3.63 2.97
C VAL A 206 13.68 -3.63 1.52
N THR A 207 12.75 -3.30 0.61
CA THR A 207 13.00 -3.20 -0.84
C THR A 207 11.96 -2.25 -1.44
N GLY A 208 12.25 -1.66 -2.60
CA GLY A 208 11.30 -0.76 -3.26
C GLY A 208 11.75 -0.32 -4.65
N CYS A 209 10.83 0.26 -5.39
CA CYS A 209 11.06 0.73 -6.75
C CYS A 209 10.40 2.09 -7.01
N THR A 210 10.84 2.73 -8.09
CA THR A 210 10.23 3.96 -8.61
C THR A 210 9.65 3.66 -9.99
N ALA A 211 8.39 4.00 -10.18
CA ALA A 211 7.71 3.98 -11.48
C ALA A 211 7.38 5.40 -11.94
N ARG A 212 7.37 5.61 -13.25
CA ARG A 212 6.84 6.83 -13.88
C ARG A 212 5.53 6.48 -14.58
N ILE A 213 4.44 7.13 -14.16
CA ILE A 213 3.10 6.87 -14.68
C ILE A 213 2.56 8.18 -15.25
N GLY A 214 2.53 8.30 -16.57
CA GLY A 214 2.26 9.59 -17.22
C GLY A 214 3.21 10.66 -16.70
N ASN A 215 2.66 11.69 -16.08
CA ASN A 215 3.42 12.79 -15.47
C ASN A 215 3.71 12.58 -13.97
N ALA A 216 3.27 11.48 -13.35
CA ALA A 216 3.53 11.22 -11.94
C ALA A 216 4.76 10.33 -11.72
N SER A 217 5.42 10.52 -10.57
CA SER A 217 6.42 9.59 -10.04
C SER A 217 5.82 8.86 -8.85
N VAL A 218 5.86 7.54 -8.88
CA VAL A 218 5.37 6.67 -7.80
C VAL A 218 6.55 5.95 -7.20
N ASN A 219 6.82 6.18 -5.92
CA ASN A 219 7.79 5.41 -5.15
C ASN A 219 7.01 4.43 -4.26
N THR A 220 7.15 3.14 -4.51
CA THR A 220 6.51 2.08 -3.71
C THR A 220 7.57 1.20 -3.09
N ALA A 221 7.38 0.81 -1.84
CA ALA A 221 8.36 0.05 -1.09
C ALA A 221 7.70 -0.86 -0.06
N LEU A 222 8.27 -2.04 0.13
CA LEU A 222 7.97 -2.89 1.29
C LEU A 222 8.70 -2.33 2.51
N PHE A 223 7.96 -2.08 3.58
CA PHE A 223 8.47 -1.63 4.86
C PHE A 223 8.32 -2.72 5.91
N ARG A 224 9.33 -2.81 6.79
CA ARG A 224 9.22 -3.48 8.07
C ARG A 224 8.90 -2.45 9.12
N TRP A 225 7.84 -2.70 9.90
CA TRP A 225 7.31 -1.81 10.90
C TRP A 225 7.42 -2.41 12.31
N SER A 226 7.55 -1.53 13.30
CA SER A 226 7.31 -1.83 14.70
C SER A 226 6.44 -0.72 15.29
N LEU A 227 5.29 -1.07 15.84
CA LEU A 227 4.34 -0.15 16.46
C LEU A 227 4.07 -0.57 17.91
N ASP A 228 4.62 0.17 18.87
CA ASP A 228 4.56 -0.13 20.31
C ASP A 228 4.82 -1.62 20.64
N GLY A 229 5.85 -2.19 19.99
CA GLY A 229 6.24 -3.59 20.15
C GLY A 229 5.55 -4.59 19.21
N HIS A 230 4.51 -4.19 18.48
CA HIS A 230 3.86 -5.02 17.46
C HIS A 230 4.63 -4.95 16.15
N LEU A 231 5.07 -6.10 15.66
CA LEU A 231 5.78 -6.19 14.38
C LEU A 231 4.77 -6.19 13.24
N GLY A 232 5.12 -5.52 12.15
CA GLY A 232 4.30 -5.49 10.95
C GLY A 232 5.12 -5.41 9.66
N LEU A 233 4.47 -5.73 8.56
CA LEU A 233 4.99 -5.59 7.20
C LEU A 233 3.93 -4.96 6.32
N GLY A 234 4.34 -4.14 5.37
CA GLY A 234 3.44 -3.73 4.31
C GLY A 234 3.98 -2.60 3.45
N ARG A 235 3.19 -2.21 2.46
CA ARG A 235 3.59 -1.20 1.49
C ARG A 235 3.63 0.18 2.15
N TYR A 236 4.60 0.97 1.72
CA TYR A 236 4.53 2.41 1.79
C TYR A 236 4.73 3.00 0.38
N GLU A 237 3.73 3.71 -0.12
CA GLU A 237 3.73 4.35 -1.42
C GLU A 237 3.64 5.87 -1.30
N ILE A 238 4.37 6.56 -2.17
CA ILE A 238 4.35 8.01 -2.30
C ILE A 238 4.22 8.36 -3.78
N THR A 239 3.11 9.00 -4.12
CA THR A 239 2.84 9.47 -5.48
C THR A 239 3.02 10.98 -5.54
N ARG A 240 3.91 11.43 -6.42
CA ARG A 240 4.17 12.84 -6.69
C ARG A 240 3.74 13.17 -8.11
N PRO A 241 2.82 14.14 -8.31
CA PRO A 241 2.62 14.70 -9.64
C PRO A 241 3.91 15.42 -10.09
N ALA A 242 4.21 15.45 -11.38
CA ALA A 242 5.25 16.34 -11.87
C ALA A 242 4.83 17.79 -11.65
N LEU A 243 5.78 18.61 -11.20
CA LEU A 243 5.67 20.05 -11.37
C LEU A 243 5.53 20.33 -12.87
N VAL A 244 4.37 20.87 -13.27
CA VAL A 244 4.26 21.49 -14.58
C VAL A 244 5.17 22.72 -14.53
N ALA A 245 6.29 22.68 -15.24
CA ALA A 245 7.13 23.87 -15.37
C ALA A 245 6.26 24.99 -15.92
N ALA A 246 6.15 26.10 -15.18
CA ALA A 246 5.49 27.30 -15.67
C ALA A 246 6.15 27.70 -17.00
N ALA A 247 5.34 27.77 -18.06
CA ALA A 247 5.76 28.18 -19.39
C ALA A 247 6.16 29.67 -19.44
#